data_AF-A0A645I4Y0-F1
#
_entry.id   AF-A0A645I4Y0-F1
#
_cell.length_a   1.000
_cell.length_b   1.000
_cell.length_c   1.000
_cell.angle_alpha   90.00
_cell.angle_beta   90.00
_cell.angle_gamma   90.00
#
_symmetry.space_group_name_H-M   'P 1'
#
loop_
_entity.id
_entity.type
_entity.pdbx_description
1 polymer ?
#
loop_
_entity_poly.entity_id
_entity_poly.type
_entity_poly.pdbx_seq_one_letter_code
_entity_poly.pdbx_strand_id
1 'polypeptide(L)' 'MYRTGPGCCGNDGSMCGFEFTYNGTMPKEKDWIQVIGTLHTYEENGQTFLTLDASSVKVMDKRGAETVYR' A
#
# COMPACT_ATOMS: atom_id res chain seq x y z
N MET A 1 -2.88 -3.01 -2.34
CA MET A 1 -1.71 -3.92 -2.30
C MET A 1 -2.03 -5.02 -1.32
N TYR A 2 -2.22 -6.27 -1.79
CA TYR A 2 -2.26 -7.43 -0.91
C TYR A 2 -0.81 -7.87 -0.73
N ARG A 3 -0.28 -7.82 0.49
CA ARG A 3 1.03 -8.43 0.79
C ARG A 3 0.73 -9.82 1.30
N THR A 4 1.39 -10.85 0.81
CA THR A 4 1.36 -12.17 1.46
C THR A 4 2.71 -12.33 2.15
N GLY A 5 2.75 -12.04 3.44
CA GLY A 5 3.90 -12.34 4.30
C GLY A 5 3.96 -13.84 4.61
N PRO A 6 5.11 -14.34 5.08
CA PRO A 6 5.30 -15.77 5.33
C PRO A 6 4.57 -16.17 6.62
N GLY A 7 3.26 -16.37 6.52
CA GLY A 7 2.48 -17.08 7.52
C GLY A 7 2.71 -18.59 7.36
N CYS A 8 2.81 -19.30 8.48
CA CYS A 8 3.03 -20.75 8.55
C CYS A 8 1.98 -21.59 7.77
N CYS A 9 0.85 -20.98 7.35
CA CYS A 9 -0.25 -21.68 6.68
C CYS A 9 -0.88 -20.89 5.51
N GLY A 10 -0.16 -19.92 4.94
CA GLY A 10 -0.61 -19.26 3.70
C GLY A 10 -1.85 -18.36 3.81
N ASN A 11 -2.41 -18.11 5.00
CA ASN A 11 -3.63 -17.29 5.12
C ASN A 11 -3.75 -16.40 6.37
N ASP A 12 -2.71 -16.23 7.19
CA ASP A 12 -2.94 -15.88 8.60
C ASP A 12 -2.17 -14.64 9.09
N GLY A 13 -1.89 -13.62 8.26
CA GLY A 13 -1.31 -12.39 8.81
C GLY A 13 -0.81 -11.30 7.89
N SER A 14 -1.31 -11.15 6.66
CA SER A 14 -0.74 -10.13 5.75
C SER A 14 -1.75 -9.35 4.91
N MET A 15 -3.03 -9.41 5.27
CA MET A 15 -4.09 -8.57 4.69
C MET A 15 -3.96 -7.08 5.06
N CYS A 16 -2.84 -6.63 5.62
CA CYS A 16 -2.62 -5.22 5.93
C CYS A 16 -2.26 -4.48 4.64
N GLY A 17 -3.26 -3.84 4.04
CA GLY A 17 -3.03 -2.78 3.05
C GLY A 17 -2.12 -1.71 3.63
N PHE A 18 -1.38 -1.02 2.77
CA PHE A 18 -0.56 0.13 3.15
C PHE A 18 -1.26 1.39 2.67
N GLU A 19 -1.54 2.30 3.59
CA GLU A 19 -2.17 3.59 3.27
C GLU A 19 -1.15 4.57 2.71
N PHE A 20 -1.58 5.40 1.76
CA PHE A 20 -0.79 6.51 1.25
C PHE A 20 -1.67 7.75 1.08
N THR A 21 -1.06 8.91 1.30
CA THR A 21 -1.68 10.22 1.08
C THR A 21 -1.09 10.82 -0.19
N TYR A 22 -1.90 11.50 -1.01
CA TYR A 22 -1.43 12.11 -2.25
C TYR A 22 -2.21 13.39 -2.56
N ASN A 23 -1.48 14.47 -2.87
CA ASN A 23 -2.08 15.76 -3.23
C ASN A 23 -2.54 15.85 -4.70
N GLY A 24 -2.22 14.83 -5.51
CA GLY A 24 -2.64 14.75 -6.91
C GLY A 24 -3.97 14.02 -7.11
N THR A 25 -4.26 13.65 -8.36
CA THR A 25 -5.44 12.83 -8.66
C THR A 25 -5.23 11.39 -8.20
N MET A 26 -6.14 10.90 -7.36
CA MET A 26 -6.13 9.51 -6.93
C MET A 26 -6.42 8.55 -8.10
N PRO A 27 -5.77 7.37 -8.13
CA PRO A 27 -6.05 6.35 -9.12
C PRO A 27 -7.47 5.76 -8.92
N LYS A 28 -7.99 5.07 -9.94
CA LYS A 28 -9.29 4.42 -9.83
C LYS A 28 -9.20 3.17 -8.97
N GLU A 29 -10.34 2.73 -8.46
CA GLU A 29 -10.42 1.45 -7.77
C GLU A 29 -9.88 0.33 -8.67
N LYS A 30 -9.06 -0.56 -8.10
CA LYS A 30 -8.43 -1.72 -8.77
C LYS A 30 -7.34 -1.38 -9.81
N ASP A 31 -6.95 -0.13 -9.97
CA ASP A 31 -5.75 0.22 -10.73
C ASP A 31 -4.51 -0.40 -10.07
N TRP A 32 -3.63 -0.98 -10.89
CA TRP A 32 -2.32 -1.39 -10.42
C TRP A 32 -1.41 -0.18 -10.40
N ILE A 33 -0.82 0.14 -9.26
CA ILE A 33 -0.05 1.38 -9.09
C ILE A 33 1.35 1.13 -8.51
N GLN A 34 2.27 2.00 -8.89
CA GLN A 34 3.53 2.22 -8.17
C GLN A 34 3.41 3.53 -7.40
N VAL A 35 3.74 3.49 -6.11
CA VAL A 35 3.77 4.66 -5.23
C VAL A 35 5.19 4.84 -4.71
N ILE A 36 5.72 6.07 -4.77
CA ILE A 36 7.01 6.46 -4.21
C ILE A 36 6.75 7.64 -3.27
N GLY A 37 7.22 7.54 -2.02
CA GLY A 37 6.97 8.56 -1.02
C GLY A 37 7.81 8.39 0.22
N THR A 38 7.54 9.25 1.20
CA THR A 38 8.20 9.25 2.51
C THR A 38 7.23 8.75 3.55
N LEU A 39 7.70 7.95 4.51
CA LEU A 39 6.86 7.47 5.60
C LEU A 39 6.64 8.58 6.64
N HIS A 40 5.38 8.80 6.99
CA HIS A 40 4.97 9.77 8.01
C HIS A 40 3.95 9.14 8.95
N THR A 41 3.92 9.63 10.18
CA THR A 41 2.87 9.32 11.14
C THR A 41 1.91 10.49 11.28
N TYR A 42 0.64 10.21 11.53
CA TYR A 42 -0.35 11.22 11.90
C TYR A 42 -1.22 10.72 13.04
N GLU A 43 -1.83 11.64 13.78
CA GLU A 43 -2.77 11.31 14.85
C GLU A 43 -4.20 11.53 14.39
N GLU A 44 -5.07 10.56 14.65
CA GLU A 44 -6.50 10.67 14.42
C GLU A 44 -7.24 9.95 15.55
N ASN A 45 -8.23 10.60 16.16
CA ASN A 45 -9.02 10.02 17.26
C ASN A 45 -8.17 9.46 18.43
N GLY A 46 -7.03 10.11 18.74
CA GLY A 46 -6.11 9.68 19.80
C GLY A 46 -5.28 8.44 19.46
N GLN A 47 -5.27 8.00 18.20
CA GLN A 47 -4.45 6.89 17.71
C GLN A 47 -3.42 7.41 16.70
N THR A 48 -2.21 6.83 16.73
CA THR A 48 -1.16 7.13 15.76
C THR A 48 -1.25 6.15 14.60
N PHE A 49 -1.36 6.70 13.39
CA PHE A 49 -1.39 5.96 12.13
C PHE A 49 -0.12 6.21 11.32
N LEU A 50 0.14 5.34 10.35
CA LEU A 50 1.25 5.43 9.41
C LEU A 50 0.70 5.62 8.00
N THR A 51 1.21 6.62 7.29
CA THR A 51 0.90 6.85 5.88
C THR A 51 2.19 7.00 5.08
N LEU A 52 2.16 6.59 3.81
CA LEU A 52 3.17 7.01 2.83
C LEU A 52 2.71 8.34 2.22
N ASP A 53 3.40 9.44 2.53
CA ASP A 53 3.19 10.70 1.83
C ASP A 53 3.79 10.59 0.42
N ALA A 54 2.92 10.42 -0.57
CA ALA A 54 3.31 10.08 -1.93
C ALA A 54 3.84 11.30 -2.69
N SER A 55 5.11 11.22 -3.09
CA SER A 55 5.71 12.15 -4.06
C SER A 55 5.34 11.80 -5.51
N SER A 56 5.00 10.53 -5.78
CA SER A 56 4.62 10.04 -7.11
C SER A 56 3.68 8.85 -7.00
N VAL A 57 2.59 8.90 -7.76
CA VAL A 57 1.66 7.78 -7.97
C VAL A 57 1.54 7.54 -9.47
N LYS A 58 1.89 6.33 -9.92
CA LYS A 58 1.86 5.94 -11.33
C LYS A 58 0.97 4.71 -11.53
N VAL A 59 -0.04 4.83 -12.39
CA VAL A 59 -0.82 3.67 -12.87
C VAL A 59 0.05 2.86 -13.83
N MET A 60 0.02 1.55 -13.66
CA MET A 60 0.86 0.60 -14.36
C MET A 60 0.00 -0.23 -15.32
N ASP A 61 0.45 -0.33 -16.58
CA ASP A 61 -0.26 -1.10 -17.61
C ASP A 61 -0.20 -2.62 -17.36
N LYS A 62 0.84 -3.07 -16.65
CA LYS A 62 1.06 -4.48 -16.32
C LYS A 62 0.89 -4.69 -14.83
N ARG A 63 0.07 -5.67 -14.47
CA ARG A 63 -0.03 -6.17 -13.10
C ARG A 63 1.31 -6.77 -12.67
N GLY A 64 1.73 -6.44 -11.47
CA GLY A 64 2.84 -7.09 -10.80
C GLY A 64 2.45 -8.43 -10.22
N ALA A 65 3.38 -9.08 -9.52
CA ALA A 65 3.10 -10.32 -8.83
C ALA A 65 2.07 -10.08 -7.70
N GLU A 66 0.99 -10.86 -7.71
CA GLU A 66 0.00 -10.86 -6.63
C GLU A 66 0.47 -11.69 -5.43
N THR A 67 1.44 -12.58 -5.64
CA THR A 67 2.13 -13.32 -4.59
C THR A 67 3.62 -13.12 -4.76
N VAL A 68 4.27 -12.57 -3.72
CA VAL A 68 5.72 -12.36 -3.70
C VAL A 68 6.31 -13.43 -2.80
N TYR A 69 6.94 -14.44 -3.40
CA TYR A 69 7.72 -15.42 -2.66
C TYR A 69 9.08 -14.82 -2.29
N ARG A 70 9.60 -15.17 -1.11
CA ARG A 70 10.91 -14.76 -0.64
C ARG A 70 12.02 -15.60 -1.28
#